data_AF-A0A255TR28-F1
#
_entry.id   AF-A0A255TR28-F1
#
_cell.length_a   1.000
_cell.length_b   1.000
_cell.length_c   1.000
_cell.angle_alpha   90.00
_cell.angle_beta   90.00
_cell.angle_gamma   90.00
#
_symmetry.space_group_name_H-M   'P 1'
#
loop_
_entity.id
_entity.type
_entity.pdbx_description
1 polymer ?
#
loop_
_entity_poly.entity_id
_entity_poly.type
_entity_poly.pdbx_seq_one_letter_code
_entity_poly.pdbx_strand_id
1 'polypeptide(L)'
;MSKQWHENRPPQAELFRVVKFHSKTRTVMFGLTGATKYKYIPNYSDMRGGYDKLSGVVRSLGENPENGTAYVFMSKNQKLVKIIRYDKGRCLYYSQKFKGGFSFVRLRFNVDKPVYVLEWKYLVSLMGTPVIKEIPVRELECLEPAA
;
A
#
# COMPACT_ATOMS: atom_id res chain seq x y z
N MET A 1 -38.15 -23.41 -20.32
CA MET A 1 -36.76 -23.91 -20.29
C MET A 1 -35.91 -23.10 -21.25
N SER A 2 -34.68 -22.78 -20.84
CA SER A 2 -33.53 -22.24 -21.60
C SER A 2 -33.68 -20.96 -22.42
N LYS A 3 -33.14 -19.84 -21.86
CA LYS A 3 -32.60 -18.72 -22.64
C LYS A 3 -31.25 -19.14 -23.23
N GLN A 4 -31.11 -19.06 -24.55
CA GLN A 4 -29.85 -19.27 -25.25
C GLN A 4 -29.21 -17.91 -25.52
N TRP A 5 -28.10 -17.62 -24.84
CA TRP A 5 -27.28 -16.45 -25.12
C TRP A 5 -26.28 -16.80 -26.22
N HIS A 6 -26.30 -16.02 -27.30
CA HIS A 6 -25.28 -16.10 -28.34
C HIS A 6 -23.99 -15.42 -27.88
N GLU A 7 -22.91 -16.15 -28.13
CA GLU A 7 -21.52 -15.80 -27.94
C GLU A 7 -21.03 -14.90 -29.08
N ASN A 8 -20.33 -13.80 -28.74
CA ASN A 8 -19.37 -13.14 -29.63
C ASN A 8 -18.26 -12.43 -28.82
N ARG A 9 -17.04 -12.56 -29.35
CA ARG A 9 -15.69 -12.59 -28.73
C ARG A 9 -15.05 -11.22 -28.32
N PRO A 10 -13.81 -11.18 -27.73
CA PRO A 10 -13.37 -10.27 -26.65
C PRO A 10 -12.33 -9.21 -27.12
N PRO A 11 -11.73 -8.39 -26.21
CA PRO A 11 -10.29 -8.58 -25.97
C PRO A 11 -9.72 -8.12 -24.60
N GLN A 12 -8.67 -8.81 -24.15
CA GLN A 12 -7.51 -8.27 -23.42
C GLN A 12 -7.70 -7.78 -21.97
N ALA A 13 -7.90 -8.72 -21.04
CA ALA A 13 -7.62 -8.50 -19.62
C ALA A 13 -6.90 -9.72 -19.00
N GLU A 14 -5.92 -10.23 -19.72
CA GLU A 14 -4.92 -11.14 -19.18
C GLU A 14 -3.84 -10.31 -18.49
N LEU A 15 -3.48 -10.74 -17.27
CA LEU A 15 -2.26 -10.38 -16.53
C LEU A 15 -2.24 -9.11 -15.67
N PHE A 16 -3.18 -9.00 -14.73
CA PHE A 16 -2.81 -8.51 -13.39
C PHE A 16 -3.31 -9.51 -12.34
N ARG A 17 -2.50 -10.53 -12.05
CA ARG A 17 -2.63 -11.30 -10.81
C ARG A 17 -2.46 -10.32 -9.65
N VAL A 18 -3.57 -9.78 -9.15
CA VAL A 18 -3.62 -9.18 -7.83
C VAL A 18 -3.39 -10.32 -6.85
N VAL A 19 -2.14 -10.49 -6.44
CA VAL A 19 -1.75 -11.41 -5.38
C VAL A 19 -2.34 -10.85 -4.07
N LYS A 20 -3.58 -11.23 -3.77
CA LYS A 20 -4.18 -11.03 -2.45
C LYS A 20 -3.66 -12.15 -1.55
N PHE A 21 -2.70 -11.85 -0.69
CA PHE A 21 -2.42 -12.70 0.46
C PHE A 21 -3.11 -12.14 1.71
N HIS A 22 -3.92 -12.99 2.33
CA HIS A 22 -4.29 -12.85 3.74
C HIS A 22 -3.41 -13.84 4.51
N SER A 23 -2.73 -13.40 5.56
CA SER A 23 -2.04 -14.32 6.47
C SER A 23 -1.96 -13.76 7.89
N LYS A 24 -2.45 -14.55 8.85
CA LYS A 24 -2.05 -14.52 10.26
C LYS A 24 -0.72 -15.26 10.38
N THR A 25 0.40 -14.63 10.02
CA THR A 25 1.80 -14.94 10.43
C THR A 25 2.76 -14.18 9.49
N ARG A 26 3.85 -13.66 10.07
CA ARG A 26 4.91 -12.81 9.47
C ARG A 26 5.02 -12.90 7.93
N THR A 27 4.47 -11.91 7.25
CA THR A 27 4.41 -11.82 5.78
C THR A 27 5.79 -11.69 5.16
N VAL A 28 6.22 -12.69 4.39
CA VAL A 28 7.27 -12.51 3.38
C VAL A 28 6.65 -11.74 2.22
N MET A 29 7.06 -10.48 2.01
CA MET A 29 6.62 -9.68 0.87
C MET A 29 7.39 -10.12 -0.38
N PHE A 30 6.79 -10.97 -1.22
CA PHE A 30 7.45 -11.57 -2.39
C PHE A 30 8.00 -10.53 -3.37
N GLY A 31 9.28 -10.15 -3.25
CA GLY A 31 9.93 -9.16 -4.13
C GLY A 31 10.16 -7.78 -3.49
N LEU A 32 9.86 -7.63 -2.20
CA LEU A 32 10.33 -6.53 -1.36
C LEU A 32 11.33 -7.12 -0.34
N THR A 33 12.57 -6.67 -0.38
CA THR A 33 13.67 -7.20 0.44
C THR A 33 14.50 -6.07 1.03
N GLY A 34 15.28 -6.35 2.08
CA GLY A 34 16.19 -5.38 2.67
C GLY A 34 17.27 -4.83 1.73
N ALA A 35 17.54 -5.50 0.60
CA ALA A 35 18.46 -5.02 -0.43
C ALA A 35 17.83 -4.00 -1.40
N THR A 36 16.50 -3.86 -1.36
CA THR A 36 15.76 -2.93 -2.24
C THR A 36 15.86 -1.51 -1.68
N LYS A 37 16.05 -0.52 -2.56
CA LYS A 37 15.93 0.89 -2.18
C LYS A 37 14.46 1.28 -2.11
N TYR A 38 14.07 2.00 -1.08
CA TYR A 38 12.69 2.47 -0.92
C TYR A 38 12.64 3.99 -0.88
N LYS A 39 11.69 4.55 -1.61
CA LYS A 39 11.36 5.97 -1.60
C LYS A 39 9.89 6.17 -1.26
N TYR A 40 9.60 7.13 -0.39
CA TYR A 40 8.24 7.50 0.01
C TYR A 40 7.83 8.80 -0.67
N ILE A 41 6.65 8.80 -1.28
CA ILE A 41 6.04 9.98 -1.89
C ILE A 41 4.89 10.44 -0.97
N PRO A 42 5.03 11.60 -0.30
CA PRO A 42 4.01 12.13 0.58
C PRO A 42 2.82 12.68 -0.21
N ASN A 43 1.71 12.96 0.48
CA ASN A 43 0.62 13.82 0.02
C ASN A 43 -0.10 13.41 -1.29
N TYR A 44 0.21 12.24 -1.88
CA TYR A 44 -0.51 11.73 -3.04
C TYR A 44 -1.96 11.37 -2.68
N SER A 45 -2.92 12.04 -3.34
CA SER A 45 -4.33 11.96 -3.01
C SER A 45 -5.10 10.93 -3.83
N ASP A 46 -4.80 10.79 -5.13
CA ASP A 46 -5.57 9.94 -6.03
C ASP A 46 -5.12 8.48 -6.02
N MET A 47 -5.44 7.78 -4.92
CA MET A 47 -5.10 6.39 -4.72
C MET A 47 -5.91 5.39 -5.57
N ARG A 48 -6.68 5.85 -6.58
CA ARG A 48 -7.42 4.95 -7.49
C ARG A 48 -6.52 4.31 -8.56
N GLY A 49 -5.37 4.93 -8.85
CA GLY A 49 -4.43 4.47 -9.87
C GLY A 49 -3.72 3.15 -9.54
N GLY A 50 -3.55 2.31 -10.56
CA GLY A 50 -2.66 1.14 -10.52
C GLY A 50 -1.20 1.51 -10.82
N TYR A 51 -0.40 0.53 -11.26
CA TYR A 51 1.02 0.70 -11.51
C TYR A 51 1.33 1.87 -12.46
N ASP A 52 0.72 1.92 -13.65
CA ASP A 52 1.09 2.90 -14.68
C ASP A 52 0.85 4.36 -14.25
N LYS A 53 -0.28 4.61 -13.59
CA LYS A 53 -0.59 5.94 -13.06
C LYS A 53 0.40 6.36 -11.97
N LEU A 54 0.74 5.44 -11.06
CA LEU A 54 1.72 5.72 -10.00
C LEU A 54 3.13 5.91 -10.58
N SER A 55 3.52 5.12 -11.58
CA SER A 55 4.78 5.30 -12.32
C SER A 55 4.81 6.65 -13.03
N GLY A 56 3.69 7.11 -13.60
CA GLY A 56 3.56 8.45 -14.15
C GLY A 56 3.83 9.55 -13.11
N VAL A 57 3.33 9.37 -11.89
CA VAL A 57 3.62 10.29 -10.77
C VAL A 57 5.11 10.27 -10.43
N VAL A 58 5.74 9.09 -10.32
CA VAL A 58 7.19 8.97 -10.08
C VAL A 58 7.98 9.74 -11.14
N ARG A 59 7.64 9.55 -12.44
CA ARG A 59 8.30 10.27 -13.54
C ARG A 59 8.08 11.78 -13.47
N SER A 60 6.89 12.25 -13.08
CA SER A 60 6.63 13.68 -12.92
C SER A 60 7.45 14.35 -11.81
N LEU A 61 7.98 13.55 -10.87
CA LEU A 61 8.88 14.00 -9.81
C LEU A 61 10.37 13.90 -10.21
N GLY A 62 10.67 13.58 -11.47
CA GLY A 62 12.03 13.42 -12.00
C GLY A 62 12.70 12.10 -11.63
N GLU A 63 11.95 11.15 -11.07
CA GLU A 63 12.46 9.83 -10.69
C GLU A 63 12.22 8.79 -11.79
N ASN A 64 13.01 7.73 -11.79
CA ASN A 64 12.87 6.61 -12.73
C ASN A 64 12.19 5.42 -12.01
N PRO A 65 10.92 5.07 -12.32
CA PRO A 65 10.24 3.92 -11.71
C PRO A 65 10.80 2.56 -12.17
N GLU A 66 11.53 2.51 -13.27
CA GLU A 66 12.14 1.30 -13.82
C GLU A 66 13.52 0.96 -13.22
N ASN A 67 14.10 1.81 -12.36
CA ASN A 67 15.46 1.64 -11.84
C ASN A 67 15.62 0.60 -10.72
N GLY A 68 14.57 -0.18 -10.41
CA GLY A 68 14.58 -1.17 -9.33
C GLY A 68 14.20 -0.64 -7.94
N THR A 69 14.07 0.68 -7.77
CA THR A 69 13.60 1.32 -6.53
C THR A 69 12.12 1.05 -6.32
N ALA A 70 11.73 0.76 -5.09
CA ALA A 70 10.34 0.64 -4.69
C ALA A 70 9.80 2.00 -4.22
N TYR A 71 8.70 2.45 -4.82
CA TYR A 71 8.05 3.72 -4.47
C TYR A 71 6.79 3.45 -3.66
N VAL A 72 6.74 4.05 -2.47
CA VAL A 72 5.69 3.85 -1.45
C VAL A 72 4.79 5.08 -1.42
N PHE A 73 3.49 4.82 -1.52
CA PHE A 73 2.42 5.81 -1.46
C PHE A 73 1.51 5.48 -0.30
N MET A 74 1.02 6.50 0.41
CA MET A 74 0.08 6.32 1.52
C MET A 74 -1.06 7.32 1.39
N SER A 75 -2.30 6.84 1.58
CA SER A 75 -3.47 7.71 1.57
C SER A 75 -3.45 8.70 2.73
N LYS A 76 -4.09 9.86 2.52
CA LYS A 76 -4.21 10.93 3.53
C LYS A 76 -4.80 10.48 4.87
N ASN A 77 -5.66 9.47 4.87
CA ASN A 77 -6.26 8.90 6.08
C ASN A 77 -5.47 7.73 6.69
N GLN A 78 -4.29 7.43 6.15
CA GLN A 78 -3.42 6.31 6.55
C GLN A 78 -4.13 4.94 6.49
N LYS A 79 -5.14 4.75 5.64
CA LYS A 79 -5.83 3.44 5.51
C LYS A 79 -5.39 2.60 4.33
N LEU A 80 -4.63 3.17 3.40
CA LEU A 80 -4.19 2.49 2.19
C LEU A 80 -2.73 2.82 1.92
N VAL A 81 -1.91 1.78 1.80
CA VAL A 81 -0.55 1.86 1.29
C VAL A 81 -0.49 1.15 -0.06
N LYS A 82 0.19 1.78 -1.02
CA LYS A 82 0.54 1.16 -2.30
C LYS A 82 2.04 1.21 -2.49
N ILE A 83 2.60 0.17 -3.10
CA ILE A 83 4.02 0.10 -3.43
C ILE A 83 4.14 -0.37 -4.87
N ILE A 84 4.92 0.35 -5.67
CA ILE A 84 5.30 -0.08 -7.02
C ILE A 84 6.80 -0.33 -7.08
N ARG A 85 7.21 -1.31 -7.89
CA ARG A 85 8.62 -1.59 -8.17
C ARG A 85 8.72 -2.27 -9.53
N TYR A 86 9.66 -1.85 -10.34
CA TYR A 86 10.07 -2.61 -11.52
C TYR A 86 11.21 -3.57 -11.15
N ASP A 87 11.15 -4.83 -11.59
CA ASP A 87 12.22 -5.79 -11.36
C ASP A 87 12.32 -6.82 -12.50
N LYS A 88 13.42 -6.76 -13.26
CA LYS A 88 13.76 -7.71 -14.34
C LYS A 88 12.60 -7.95 -15.31
N GLY A 89 12.05 -6.90 -15.91
CA GLY A 89 10.93 -7.03 -16.85
C GLY A 89 9.54 -7.08 -16.20
N ARG A 90 9.46 -7.10 -14.86
CA ARG A 90 8.19 -7.27 -14.14
C ARG A 90 7.79 -5.99 -13.44
N CYS A 91 6.54 -5.58 -13.63
CA CYS A 91 5.91 -4.51 -12.86
C CYS A 91 5.27 -5.11 -11.61
N LEU A 92 5.88 -4.88 -10.45
CA LEU A 92 5.37 -5.30 -9.16
C LEU A 92 4.49 -4.20 -8.57
N TYR A 93 3.31 -4.59 -8.08
CA TYR A 93 2.35 -3.70 -7.45
C TYR A 93 1.78 -4.35 -6.18
N TYR A 94 1.87 -3.63 -5.07
CA TYR A 94 1.32 -4.03 -3.78
C TYR A 94 0.29 -3.01 -3.34
N SER A 95 -0.79 -3.50 -2.73
CA SER A 95 -1.85 -2.67 -2.16
C SER A 95 -2.35 -3.31 -0.88
N GLN A 96 -2.18 -2.62 0.24
CA GLN A 96 -2.69 -3.05 1.53
C GLN A 96 -3.62 -1.99 2.09
N LYS A 97 -4.84 -2.41 2.47
CA LYS A 97 -5.88 -1.52 2.97
C LYS A 97 -6.40 -2.01 4.32
N PHE A 98 -6.43 -1.12 5.30
CA PHE A 98 -7.12 -1.36 6.56
C PHE A 98 -8.62 -1.08 6.45
N LYS A 99 -9.42 -1.88 7.16
CA LYS A 99 -10.86 -1.67 7.39
C LYS A 99 -11.08 -1.23 8.84
N GLY A 100 -12.26 -0.68 9.15
CA GLY A 100 -12.61 -0.28 10.52
C GLY A 100 -11.74 0.87 11.06
N GLY A 101 -11.50 0.88 12.38
CA GLY A 101 -10.71 1.90 13.09
C GLY A 101 -9.19 1.81 12.91
N PHE A 102 -8.70 0.80 12.19
CA PHE A 102 -7.28 0.58 11.95
C PHE A 102 -6.71 1.52 10.88
N SER A 103 -5.43 1.84 11.03
CA SER A 103 -4.64 2.65 10.10
C SER A 103 -3.18 2.25 10.15
N PHE A 104 -2.42 2.68 9.16
CA PHE A 104 -0.96 2.63 9.15
C PHE A 104 -0.39 3.73 10.06
N VAL A 105 0.82 3.54 10.56
CA VAL A 105 1.54 4.61 11.25
C VAL A 105 1.77 5.80 10.33
N ARG A 106 1.57 7.02 10.86
CA ARG A 106 1.81 8.25 10.11
C ARG A 106 3.30 8.54 10.07
N LEU A 107 3.86 8.62 8.87
CA LEU A 107 5.22 9.14 8.67
C LEU A 107 5.20 10.67 8.80
N ARG A 108 6.11 11.22 9.61
CA ARG A 108 6.31 12.67 9.76
C ARG A 108 7.71 13.03 9.29
N PHE A 109 7.80 14.16 8.61
CA PHE A 109 9.05 14.69 8.06
C PHE A 109 9.17 16.15 8.45
N ASN A 110 10.39 16.58 8.79
CA ASN A 110 10.65 17.95 9.27
C ASN A 110 10.84 18.95 8.12
N VAL A 111 11.15 18.45 6.92
CA VAL A 111 11.41 19.26 5.73
C VAL A 111 10.45 18.79 4.66
N ASP A 112 9.72 19.69 4.01
CA ASP A 112 8.81 19.32 2.93
C ASP A 112 9.59 19.00 1.65
N LYS A 113 9.67 17.70 1.33
CA LYS A 113 10.31 17.19 0.11
C LYS A 113 9.31 16.37 -0.71
N PRO A 114 9.41 16.41 -2.05
CA PRO A 114 8.55 15.62 -2.91
C PRO A 114 8.80 14.10 -2.80
N VAL A 115 10.00 13.71 -2.35
CA VAL A 115 10.42 12.31 -2.20
C VAL A 115 11.35 12.16 -1.00
N TYR A 116 11.14 11.12 -0.20
CA TYR A 116 12.00 10.76 0.94
C TYR A 116 12.59 9.36 0.77
N VAL A 117 13.81 9.15 1.25
CA VAL A 117 14.34 7.79 1.41
C VAL A 117 13.68 7.14 2.62
N LEU A 118 13.22 5.90 2.47
CA LEU A 118 12.60 5.12 3.55
C LEU A 118 13.49 3.92 3.84
N GLU A 119 14.00 3.79 5.07
CA GLU A 119 14.76 2.58 5.44
C GLU A 119 13.84 1.36 5.50
N TRP A 120 14.39 0.20 5.13
CA TRP A 120 13.67 -1.09 5.16
C TRP A 120 12.99 -1.36 6.51
N LYS A 121 13.69 -1.11 7.63
CA LYS A 121 13.14 -1.32 8.97
C LYS A 121 11.82 -0.54 9.19
N TYR A 122 11.73 0.69 8.68
CA TYR A 122 10.52 1.51 8.80
C TYR A 122 9.41 1.04 7.86
N LEU A 123 9.75 0.50 6.69
CA LEU A 123 8.76 -0.16 5.83
C LEU A 123 8.16 -1.38 6.51
N VAL A 124 8.99 -2.24 7.11
CA VAL A 124 8.53 -3.42 7.84
C VAL A 124 7.63 -3.02 9.00
N SER A 125 8.02 -2.02 9.80
CA SER A 125 7.18 -1.50 10.88
C SER A 125 5.88 -0.91 10.35
N LEU A 126 5.93 -0.13 9.27
CA LEU A 126 4.76 0.45 8.63
C LEU A 126 3.75 -0.63 8.22
N MET A 127 4.23 -1.71 7.61
CA MET A 127 3.36 -2.74 7.04
C MET A 127 2.91 -3.80 8.06
N GLY A 128 3.68 -3.99 9.12
CA GLY A 128 3.44 -5.01 10.15
C GLY A 128 2.57 -4.54 11.31
N THR A 129 2.54 -3.24 11.61
CA THR A 129 1.89 -2.70 12.81
C THR A 129 0.62 -1.92 12.47
N PRO A 130 -0.57 -2.45 12.78
CA PRO A 130 -1.79 -1.66 12.73
C PRO A 130 -1.83 -0.65 13.90
N VAL A 131 -2.24 0.58 13.60
CA VAL A 131 -2.52 1.63 14.57
C VAL A 131 -4.03 1.76 14.73
N ILE A 132 -4.52 1.60 15.96
CA ILE A 132 -5.90 1.91 16.35
C ILE A 132 -5.91 3.37 16.79
N LYS A 133 -6.71 4.21 16.13
CA LYS A 133 -6.80 5.64 16.48
C LYS A 133 -7.65 5.88 17.73
N GLU A 134 -8.66 5.05 17.93
CA GLU A 134 -9.66 5.16 19.01
C GLU A 134 -10.06 3.75 19.46
N ILE A 135 -10.10 3.53 20.77
CA ILE A 135 -10.65 2.30 21.37
C ILE A 135 -12.12 2.60 21.70
N PRO A 136 -13.08 1.81 21.21
CA PRO A 136 -14.48 2.05 21.49
C PRO A 136 -14.78 1.82 22.97
N VAL A 137 -15.65 2.64 23.57
CA VAL A 137 -16.00 2.61 25.01
C VAL A 137 -16.41 1.21 25.49
N ARG A 138 -17.06 0.41 24.63
CA ARG A 138 -17.45 -0.97 24.94
C ARG A 138 -16.28 -1.94 25.23
N GLU A 139 -15.05 -1.56 24.91
CA GLU A 139 -13.82 -2.31 25.16
C GLU A 139 -13.04 -1.74 26.37
N LEU A 140 -13.60 -0.74 27.07
CA LEU A 140 -13.02 -0.12 28.26
C LEU A 140 -13.84 -0.56 29.49
N GLU A 141 -13.17 -1.13 30.50
CA GLU A 141 -13.78 -1.36 31.81
C GLU A 141 -13.64 -0.10 32.66
N CYS A 142 -14.77 0.47 33.10
CA CYS A 142 -14.78 1.56 34.07
C CYS A 142 -14.76 0.96 35.49
N LEU A 143 -13.74 1.31 36.28
CA LEU A 143 -13.74 1.02 37.71
C LEU A 143 -14.46 2.16 38.43
N GLU A 144 -15.58 1.85 39.08
CA GLU A 144 -16.26 2.79 39.97
C GLU A 144 -15.36 3.06 41.20
N PRO A 145 -15.21 4.32 41.65
CA PRO A 145 -14.44 4.61 42.86
C PRO A 145 -15.12 3.96 44.08
N ALA A 146 -14.30 3.33 44.93
CA ALA A 146 -14.79 2.77 46.20
C ALA A 146 -15.38 3.89 47.07
N ALA A 147 -16.62 3.68 47.53
CA ALA A 147 -17.38 4.59 48.38
C ALA A 147 -16.74 4.79 49.76
#